data_AF-A0A7Y2ADR4-F1
#
_entry.id   AF-A0A7Y2ADR4-F1
#
_cell.length_a   1.000
_cell.length_b   1.000
_cell.length_c   1.000
_cell.angle_alpha   90.00
_cell.angle_beta   90.00
_cell.angle_gamma   90.00
#
_symmetry.space_group_name_H-M   'P 1'
#
loop_
_entity.id
_entity.type
_entity.pdbx_description
1 polymer ?
#
loop_
_entity_poly.entity_id
_entity_poly.type
_entity_poly.pdbx_seq_one_letter_code
_entity_poly.pdbx_strand_id
1 'polypeptide(L)' 'NPLINAPHTADELIEGEWDKPYSKETAYYPLAYIKEQKYWPPVNRIDSAFGDRNLICSCPSIKSYENPEPELMES' A
#
# COMPACT_ATOMS: atom_id res chain seq x y z
N ASN A 1 14.72 3.86 3.25
CA ASN A 1 15.35 2.54 2.98
C ASN A 1 14.23 1.49 2.81
N PRO A 2 14.50 0.29 2.29
CA PRO A 2 13.46 -0.71 2.02
C PRO A 2 12.63 -1.12 3.25
N LEU A 3 13.25 -1.23 4.44
CA LEU A 3 12.57 -1.68 5.65
C LEU A 3 11.52 -0.67 6.16
N ILE A 4 11.85 0.62 6.11
CA ILE A 4 10.94 1.70 6.51
C ILE A 4 9.75 1.79 5.53
N ASN A 5 10.03 1.59 4.25
CA ASN A 5 9.08 1.81 3.16
C ASN A 5 8.32 0.55 2.74
N ALA A 6 8.57 -0.59 3.38
CA ALA A 6 7.78 -1.81 3.21
C ALA A 6 6.41 -1.69 3.90
N PRO A 7 5.40 -2.49 3.52
CA PRO A 7 5.39 -3.43 2.39
C PRO A 7 5.18 -2.72 1.04
N HIS A 8 5.62 -3.37 -0.05
CA HIS A 8 5.54 -2.85 -1.43
C HIS A 8 4.42 -3.53 -2.21
N THR A 9 3.39 -2.79 -2.62
CA THR A 9 2.19 -3.31 -3.30
C THR A 9 2.40 -3.48 -4.82
N ALA A 10 1.51 -4.23 -5.47
CA ALA A 10 1.53 -4.34 -6.93
C ALA A 10 1.21 -3.00 -7.61
N ASP A 11 0.28 -2.23 -7.05
CA ASP A 11 -0.10 -0.92 -7.58
C ASP A 11 1.08 0.04 -7.57
N GLU A 12 1.86 0.09 -6.48
CA GLU A 12 3.09 0.91 -6.40
C GLU A 12 4.14 0.52 -7.47
N LEU A 13 4.15 -0.74 -7.90
CA LEU A 13 5.06 -1.17 -8.98
C LEU A 13 4.63 -0.60 -10.34
N ILE A 14 3.31 -0.64 -10.60
CA ILE A 14 2.67 -0.29 -11.87
C ILE A 14 2.57 1.24 -12.01
N GLU A 15 2.28 1.94 -10.92
CA GLU A 15 2.06 3.38 -10.88
C GLU A 15 3.38 4.17 -10.85
N GLY A 16 3.43 5.25 -11.65
CA GLY A 16 4.28 6.43 -11.42
C GLY A 16 5.81 6.30 -11.52
N GLU A 17 6.46 7.42 -11.17
CA GLU A 17 7.92 7.56 -11.03
C GLU A 17 8.41 6.95 -9.70
N TRP A 18 9.68 6.55 -9.68
CA TRP A 18 10.28 5.84 -8.56
C TRP A 18 11.28 6.71 -7.82
N ASP A 19 10.80 7.43 -6.80
CA ASP A 19 11.58 8.42 -6.04
C ASP A 19 12.29 7.85 -4.81
N LYS A 20 12.38 6.52 -4.69
CA LYS A 20 13.00 5.87 -3.53
C LYS A 20 14.51 5.72 -3.75
N PRO A 21 15.35 5.89 -2.70
CA PRO A 21 16.82 5.84 -2.81
C PRO A 21 17.38 4.39 -2.91
N TYR A 22 16.63 3.49 -3.52
CA TYR A 22 16.97 2.08 -3.76
C TYR A 22 16.15 1.59 -4.95
N SER A 23 16.53 0.51 -5.63
CA SER A 23 15.84 0.09 -6.86
C SER A 23 14.49 -0.58 -6.61
N LYS A 24 13.63 -0.59 -7.63
CA LYS A 24 12.43 -1.44 -7.67
C LYS A 24 12.78 -2.91 -7.42
N GLU A 25 13.89 -3.43 -7.99
CA GLU A 25 14.30 -4.82 -7.75
C GLU A 25 14.56 -5.11 -6.26
N THR A 26 15.25 -4.20 -5.55
CA THR A 26 15.44 -4.34 -4.09
C THR A 26 14.12 -4.32 -3.32
N ALA A 27 13.12 -3.57 -3.80
CA ALA A 27 11.80 -3.48 -3.19
C ALA A 27 10.93 -4.74 -3.40
N TYR A 28 10.88 -5.23 -4.64
CA TYR A 28 9.90 -6.23 -5.07
C TYR A 28 10.49 -7.64 -5.13
N TYR A 29 11.77 -7.79 -5.47
CA TYR A 29 12.43 -9.07 -5.72
C TYR A 29 13.82 -9.14 -5.07
N PRO A 30 13.94 -8.97 -3.73
CA PRO A 30 15.23 -8.93 -3.04
C PRO A 30 16.00 -10.27 -3.07
N LEU A 31 15.33 -11.38 -3.40
CA LEU A 31 15.91 -12.72 -3.53
C LEU A 31 15.38 -13.38 -4.80
N ALA A 32 16.21 -14.18 -5.48
CA ALA A 32 15.89 -14.75 -6.79
C ALA A 32 14.61 -15.62 -6.76
N TYR A 33 14.44 -16.45 -5.73
CA TYR A 33 13.28 -17.35 -5.62
C TYR A 33 11.94 -16.61 -5.46
N ILE A 34 11.95 -15.34 -5.04
CA ILE A 34 10.72 -14.53 -4.93
C ILE A 34 10.13 -14.23 -6.31
N LYS A 35 10.93 -14.26 -7.39
CA LYS A 35 10.45 -14.10 -8.77
C LYS A 35 9.59 -15.29 -9.22
N GLU A 36 9.85 -16.49 -8.70
CA GLU A 36 9.10 -17.71 -9.06
C GLU A 36 7.76 -17.78 -8.33
N GLN A 37 7.71 -17.31 -7.08
CA GLN A 37 6.53 -17.34 -6.24
C GLN A 37 6.41 -16.05 -5.44
N LYS A 38 5.75 -15.06 -6.05
CA LYS A 38 5.55 -13.74 -5.44
C LYS A 38 4.19 -13.66 -4.75
N TYR A 39 4.21 -13.43 -3.44
CA TYR A 39 3.05 -12.91 -2.73
C TYR A 39 3.04 -11.37 -2.81
N TRP A 40 1.90 -10.80 -3.18
CA TRP A 40 1.69 -9.36 -3.24
C TRP A 40 0.95 -8.88 -2.00
N PRO A 41 1.51 -7.93 -1.23
CA PRO A 41 0.77 -7.27 -0.18
C PRO A 41 -0.40 -6.51 -0.82
N PRO A 42 -1.65 -6.72 -0.35
CA PRO A 42 -2.82 -6.07 -0.95
C PRO A 42 -2.91 -4.58 -0.61
N VAL A 43 -2.24 -4.14 0.47
CA VAL A 43 -2.21 -2.75 0.92
C VAL A 43 -0.81 -2.38 1.40
N ASN A 44 -0.54 -1.08 1.46
CA ASN A 44 0.69 -0.55 2.04
C ASN A 44 0.63 -0.58 3.58
N ARG A 45 1.62 0.03 4.25
CA ARG A 45 1.73 0.10 5.70
C ARG A 45 0.47 0.72 6.32
N ILE A 46 -0.07 0.06 7.34
CA ILE A 46 -1.24 0.50 8.09
C ILE A 46 -0.89 1.74 8.92
N ASP A 47 -1.77 2.74 8.92
CA ASP A 47 -1.74 3.85 9.89
C ASP A 47 -2.53 3.46 11.15
N SER A 48 -1.80 3.01 12.17
CA SER A 48 -2.40 2.59 13.44
C SER A 48 -3.00 3.77 14.22
N ALA A 49 -2.36 4.94 14.20
CA ALA A 49 -2.82 6.09 14.98
C ALA A 49 -4.11 6.68 14.43
N PHE A 50 -4.28 6.67 13.11
CA PHE A 50 -5.56 7.01 12.48
C PHE A 50 -6.66 6.04 12.89
N GLY A 51 -6.38 4.73 12.86
CA GLY A 51 -7.34 3.68 13.27
C GLY A 51 -7.80 3.84 14.72
N ASP A 52 -6.89 4.13 15.65
CA ASP A 52 -7.22 4.32 17.07
C ASP A 52 -8.08 5.58 17.33
N ARG A 53 -7.92 6.61 16.49
CA ARG A 53 -8.68 7.88 16.59
C ARG A 53 -10.02 7.83 15.84
N ASN A 54 -10.17 6.95 14.85
CA ASN A 54 -11.35 6.82 13.99
C ASN A 54 -11.90 5.39 14.07
N LEU A 55 -12.41 5.04 15.25
CA LEU A 55 -12.78 3.66 15.57
C LEU A 55 -14.01 3.19 14.75
N ILE A 56 -13.76 2.34 13.76
CA ILE A 56 -14.78 1.63 12.96
C ILE A 56 -14.60 0.13 13.18
N CYS A 57 -15.51 -0.48 13.96
CA CYS A 57 -15.44 -1.90 14.34
C CYS A 57 -16.53 -2.77 13.72
N SER A 58 -17.27 -2.24 12.75
CA SER A 58 -18.25 -2.95 11.95
C SER A 58 -18.01 -2.64 10.48
N CYS A 59 -18.42 -3.54 9.59
CA CYS A 59 -18.35 -3.26 8.17
C CYS A 59 -19.12 -1.96 7.86
N PRO A 60 -18.50 -0.97 7.20
CA PRO A 60 -19.22 0.19 6.69
C PRO A 60 -20.24 -0.27 5.64
N SER A 61 -21.17 0.62 5.31
CA SER A 61 -22.20 0.33 4.31
C SER A 61 -21.57 0.00 2.95
N ILE A 62 -22.24 -0.81 2.12
CA ILE A 62 -21.74 -1.13 0.77
C ILE A 62 -21.45 0.12 -0.06
N LYS A 63 -22.30 1.15 0.10
CA LYS A 63 -22.16 2.46 -0.53
C LYS A 63 -20.81 3.14 -0.23
N SER A 64 -20.23 2.88 0.94
CA SER A 64 -18.92 3.42 1.33
C SER A 64 -17.76 2.85 0.50
N TYR A 65 -17.99 1.78 -0.26
CA TYR A 65 -17.02 1.17 -1.16
C TYR A 65 -17.26 1.48 -2.65
N GLU A 66 -18.39 2.13 -2.98
CA GLU A 66 -18.78 2.40 -4.37
C GLU A 66 -17.98 3.54 -5.01
N ASN A 67 -17.34 4.42 -4.21
CA ASN A 67 -16.49 5.51 -4.67
C ASN A 67 -15.11 5.48 -3.97
N PRO A 68 -14.05 4.99 -4.62
CA PRO A 68 -12.70 5.01 -4.07
C PRO A 68 -11.96 6.37 -4.26
N GLU A 69 -12.61 7.42 -4.79
CA GLU A 69 -11.98 8.74 -4.91
C GLU A 69 -11.90 9.49 -3.57
N PRO A 70 -10.81 10.23 -3.31
CA PRO A 70 -10.57 10.87 -2.03
C PRO A 70 -11.47 12.11 -1.85
N GLU A 71 -12.48 12.03 -0.99
CA GLU A 71 -13.29 13.17 -0.52
C GLU A 71 -12.50 14.20 0.33
N LEU A 72 -11.17 14.27 0.22
CA LEU A 72 -10.30 15.20 0.96
C LEU A 72 -9.48 16.14 0.07
N MET A 73 -9.87 16.33 -1.20
CA MET A 73 -9.27 17.34 -2.09
C MET A 73 -10.23 18.45 -2.52
N GLU A 74 -11.29 18.69 -1.76
CA GLU A 74 -12.03 19.96 -1.82
C GLU A 74 -11.77 20.79 -0.56
N SER A 75 -10.69 21.56 -0.61
CA SER A 75 -10.53 22.83 0.13
C SER A 75 -9.74 23.81 -0.71
#